data_AF-A0A349B3E3-F1
#
_entry.id   AF-A0A349B3E3-F1
#
_cell.length_a   1.000
_cell.length_b   1.000
_cell.length_c   1.000
_cell.angle_alpha   90.00
_cell.angle_beta   90.00
_cell.angle_gamma   90.00
#
_symmetry.space_group_name_H-M   'P 1'
#
loop_
_entity.id
_entity.type
_entity.pdbx_description
1 polymer ?
#
loop_
_entity_poly.entity_id
_entity_poly.type
_entity_poly.pdbx_seq_one_letter_code
_entity_poly.pdbx_strand_id
1 'polypeptide(L)'
;VGEIVLDAGELTTLATGDAFVSDPTVRLALAERAHLVDMEGFAVARACAAADVECRMVKVVSDTASEDAARSWKAEADRTARLIAEVVAEHL
;
A
#
# COMPACT_ATOMS: atom_id res chain seq x y z
N VAL A 1 -20.70 3.53 3.40
CA VAL A 1 -19.28 3.55 2.97
C VAL A 1 -18.66 4.72 3.69
N GLY A 2 -17.67 4.48 4.55
CA GLY A 2 -16.93 5.55 5.21
C GLY A 2 -15.69 5.83 4.37
N GLU A 3 -15.47 7.09 4.03
CA GLU A 3 -14.22 7.56 3.43
C GLU A 3 -13.42 8.25 4.54
N ILE A 4 -12.12 7.95 4.60
CA ILE A 4 -11.18 8.72 5.39
C ILE A 4 -10.26 9.44 4.42
N VAL A 5 -10.30 10.77 4.45
CA VAL A 5 -9.34 11.61 3.74
C VAL A 5 -8.15 11.75 4.68
N LEU A 6 -7.05 11.07 4.35
CA LEU A 6 -5.77 11.37 4.96
C LEU A 6 -5.36 12.78 4.50
N ASP A 7 -4.89 13.63 5.42
CA ASP A 7 -4.40 14.95 5.05
C ASP A 7 -3.26 14.78 4.03
N ALA A 8 -3.42 15.34 2.84
CA ALA A 8 -2.42 15.26 1.78
C ALA A 8 -1.09 15.96 2.16
N GLY A 9 -1.12 16.81 3.19
CA GLY A 9 0.06 17.40 3.81
C GLY A 9 0.71 16.55 4.91
N GLU A 10 0.06 15.48 5.39
CA GLU A 10 0.65 14.56 6.36
C GLU A 10 1.52 13.50 5.70
N LEU A 11 2.69 13.27 6.30
CA LEU A 11 3.65 12.29 5.83
C LEU A 11 3.09 10.87 6.01
N THR A 12 2.69 10.25 4.90
CA THR A 12 2.31 8.84 4.88
C THR A 12 3.52 7.96 4.57
N THR A 13 4.03 7.25 5.57
CA THR A 13 5.07 6.23 5.39
C THR A 13 4.51 4.87 4.96
N LEU A 14 5.03 4.33 3.86
CA LEU A 14 4.83 2.95 3.38
C LEU A 14 6.04 2.08 3.77
N ALA A 15 5.79 1.00 4.51
CA ALA A 15 6.77 -0.07 4.72
C ALA A 15 6.69 -1.10 3.58
N THR A 16 7.84 -1.60 3.13
CA THR A 16 7.89 -2.62 2.07
C THR A 16 8.75 -3.79 2.53
N GLY A 17 8.32 -5.03 2.27
CA GLY A 17 9.12 -6.22 2.52
C GLY A 17 8.55 -7.45 1.82
N ASP A 18 9.37 -8.48 1.61
CA ASP A 18 9.01 -9.66 0.81
C ASP A 18 8.20 -10.71 1.60
N ALA A 19 7.18 -10.25 2.34
CA ALA A 19 6.32 -11.09 3.16
C ALA A 19 4.90 -10.55 3.20
N PHE A 20 3.92 -11.45 3.03
CA PHE A 20 2.52 -11.12 3.27
C PHE A 20 2.28 -10.99 4.78
N VAL A 21 2.01 -9.78 5.27
CA VAL A 21 1.82 -9.52 6.71
C VAL A 21 0.40 -9.88 7.13
N SER A 22 0.29 -10.91 7.97
CA SER A 22 -0.97 -11.29 8.63
C SER A 22 -0.80 -11.60 10.13
N ASP A 23 0.44 -11.58 10.63
CA ASP A 23 0.75 -11.80 12.04
C ASP A 23 0.51 -10.49 12.82
N PRO A 24 -0.37 -10.48 13.84
CA PRO A 24 -0.65 -9.28 14.65
C PRO A 24 0.59 -8.66 15.29
N THR A 25 1.58 -9.47 15.68
CA THR A 25 2.83 -9.00 16.30
C THR A 25 3.66 -8.21 15.30
N VAL A 26 3.81 -8.75 14.09
CA VAL A 26 4.54 -8.08 12.99
C VAL A 26 3.80 -6.81 12.58
N ARG A 27 2.47 -6.87 12.45
CA ARG A 27 1.63 -5.71 12.12
C ARG A 27 1.79 -4.59 13.16
N LEU A 28 1.71 -4.91 14.45
CA LEU A 28 1.84 -3.91 15.52
C LEU A 28 3.22 -3.26 15.51
N ALA A 29 4.28 -4.04 15.34
CA ALA A 29 5.65 -3.51 15.24
C ALA A 29 5.84 -2.61 13.99
N LEU A 30 5.17 -2.91 12.87
CA LEU A 30 5.19 -2.05 11.69
C LEU A 30 4.38 -0.75 11.92
N ALA A 31 3.25 -0.83 12.60
CA ALA A 31 2.36 0.30 12.84
C ALA A 31 3.01 1.41 13.70
N GLU A 32 4.06 1.09 14.47
CA GLU A 32 4.85 2.08 15.22
C GLU A 32 5.63 3.04 14.30
N ARG A 33 5.84 2.69 13.02
CA ARG A 33 6.70 3.45 12.10
C ARG A 33 6.16 3.62 10.68
N ALA A 34 5.06 2.98 10.34
CA ALA A 34 4.47 3.03 9.02
C ALA A 34 2.94 2.96 9.08
N HIS A 35 2.30 3.61 8.11
CA HIS A 35 0.84 3.65 8.00
C HIS A 35 0.31 2.56 7.06
N LEU A 36 1.15 2.15 6.10
CA LEU A 36 0.84 1.15 5.08
C LEU A 36 1.96 0.12 5.01
N VAL A 37 1.64 -1.09 4.56
CA VAL A 37 2.61 -2.12 4.22
C VAL A 37 2.31 -2.73 2.85
N ASP A 38 3.33 -3.00 2.07
CA ASP A 38 3.24 -3.75 0.81
C ASP A 38 4.50 -4.60 0.57
N MET A 39 4.63 -5.15 -0.65
CA MET A 39 5.74 -6.03 -1.02
C MET A 39 6.72 -5.43 -2.04
N GLU A 40 6.35 -4.37 -2.77
CA GLU A 40 7.16 -3.85 -3.89
C GLU A 40 7.51 -2.36 -3.82
N GLY A 41 6.82 -1.55 -3.02
CA GLY A 41 6.82 -0.08 -3.11
C GLY A 41 8.23 0.53 -3.04
N PHE A 42 9.01 0.16 -2.02
CA PHE A 42 10.38 0.63 -1.89
C PHE A 42 11.27 0.19 -3.06
N ALA A 43 11.13 -1.04 -3.55
CA ALA A 43 11.94 -1.55 -4.66
C ALA A 43 11.69 -0.72 -5.94
N VAL A 44 10.43 -0.42 -6.25
CA VAL A 44 10.05 0.43 -7.38
C VAL A 44 10.60 1.85 -7.21
N ALA A 45 10.38 2.48 -6.05
CA ALA A 45 10.85 3.84 -5.79
C ALA A 45 12.38 3.95 -5.88
N ARG A 46 13.11 2.93 -5.39
CA ARG A 46 14.57 2.86 -5.49
C ARG A 46 15.05 2.67 -6.92
N ALA A 47 14.36 1.87 -7.72
CA ALA A 47 14.68 1.71 -9.14
C ALA A 47 14.48 3.01 -9.91
N CYS A 48 13.36 3.71 -9.70
CA CYS A 48 13.11 5.03 -10.29
C CYS A 48 14.18 6.06 -9.89
N ALA A 49 14.55 6.12 -8.61
CA ALA A 49 15.61 7.00 -8.13
C ALA A 49 16.97 6.68 -8.75
N ALA A 50 17.31 5.39 -8.93
CA ALA A 50 18.54 4.98 -9.59
C ALA A 50 18.56 5.32 -11.09
N ALA A 51 17.39 5.42 -11.71
CA ALA A 51 17.21 5.78 -13.11
C ALA A 51 16.98 7.29 -13.33
N ASP A 52 16.98 8.10 -12.27
CA ASP A 52 16.68 9.54 -12.30
C ASP A 52 15.32 9.88 -12.94
N VAL A 53 14.28 9.11 -12.59
CA VAL A 53 12.90 9.34 -13.04
C VAL A 53 11.95 9.60 -11.86
N GLU A 54 10.98 10.49 -12.05
CA GLU A 54 9.92 10.74 -11.06
C GLU A 54 9.13 9.44 -10.80
N CYS A 55 8.92 9.14 -9.51
CA CYS A 55 8.07 8.03 -9.09
C CYS A 55 6.81 8.58 -8.42
N ARG A 56 5.65 8.32 -9.03
CA ARG A 56 4.35 8.50 -8.40
C ARG A 56 3.71 7.14 -8.18
N MET A 57 3.21 6.90 -6.97
CA MET A 57 2.66 5.60 -6.58
C MET A 57 1.24 5.76 -6.06
N VAL A 58 0.35 4.91 -6.54
CA VAL A 58 -1.03 4.80 -6.05
C VAL A 58 -1.16 3.49 -5.30
N LYS A 59 -1.72 3.54 -4.10
CA LYS A 59 -2.02 2.38 -3.25
C LYS A 59 -3.47 2.43 -2.80
N VAL A 60 -4.12 1.27 -2.80
CA VAL A 60 -5.45 1.08 -2.22
C VAL A 60 -5.33 0.00 -1.16
N VAL A 61 -5.87 0.27 0.04
CA VAL A 61 -5.86 -0.69 1.15
C VAL A 61 -6.81 -1.85 0.81
N SER A 62 -6.25 -3.04 0.56
CA SER A 62 -6.99 -4.28 0.28
C SER A 62 -7.42 -5.04 1.54
N ASP A 63 -6.69 -4.84 2.63
CA ASP A 63 -6.85 -5.55 3.90
C ASP A 63 -6.15 -4.78 5.02
N THR A 64 -6.28 -5.26 6.25
CA THR A 64 -5.75 -4.58 7.45
C THR A 64 -4.47 -5.22 8.01
N ALA A 65 -3.82 -6.12 7.26
CA ALA A 65 -2.68 -6.93 7.72
C ALA A 65 -2.94 -7.70 9.03
N SER A 66 -4.21 -7.98 9.33
CA SER A 66 -4.66 -8.74 10.49
C SER A 66 -4.69 -10.25 10.19
N GLU A 67 -5.13 -11.06 11.15
CA GLU A 67 -5.20 -12.52 11.00
C GLU A 67 -6.04 -12.95 9.80
N ASP A 68 -7.10 -12.19 9.47
CA ASP A 68 -7.98 -12.43 8.33
C ASP A 68 -7.48 -11.82 7.00
N ALA A 69 -6.31 -11.18 6.99
CA ALA A 69 -5.76 -10.44 5.85
C ALA A 69 -5.76 -11.27 4.55
N ALA A 70 -5.34 -12.53 4.62
CA ALA A 70 -5.29 -13.40 3.45
C ALA A 70 -6.67 -13.64 2.82
N ARG A 71 -7.74 -13.68 3.63
CA ARG A 71 -9.11 -13.82 3.15
C ARG A 71 -9.63 -12.51 2.56
N SER A 72 -9.47 -11.39 3.28
CA SER A 72 -9.94 -10.08 2.79
C SER A 72 -9.18 -9.64 1.54
N TRP A 73 -7.87 -9.83 1.50
CA TRP A 73 -7.05 -9.55 0.32
C TRP A 73 -7.56 -10.32 -0.91
N LYS A 74 -7.82 -11.63 -0.77
CA LYS A 74 -8.37 -12.44 -1.87
C LYS A 74 -9.73 -11.93 -2.35
N ALA A 75 -10.57 -11.44 -1.44
CA ALA A 75 -11.89 -10.91 -1.79
C ALA A 75 -11.80 -9.54 -2.49
N GLU A 76 -10.82 -8.72 -2.12
CA GLU A 76 -10.72 -7.31 -2.55
C GLU A 76 -9.71 -7.08 -3.69
N ALA A 77 -8.86 -8.05 -4.02
CA ALA A 77 -7.76 -7.90 -4.97
C ALA A 77 -8.22 -7.40 -6.36
N ASP A 78 -9.26 -7.99 -6.94
CA ASP A 78 -9.77 -7.55 -8.26
C ASP A 78 -10.34 -6.12 -8.21
N ARG A 79 -11.16 -5.82 -7.20
CA ARG A 79 -11.76 -4.48 -7.03
C ARG A 79 -10.69 -3.40 -6.85
N THR A 80 -9.72 -3.64 -5.97
CA THR A 80 -8.65 -2.68 -5.67
C THR A 80 -7.72 -2.48 -6.86
N ALA A 81 -7.40 -3.52 -7.63
CA ALA A 81 -6.64 -3.40 -8.87
C ALA A 81 -7.36 -2.53 -9.91
N ARG A 82 -8.68 -2.68 -10.06
CA ARG A 82 -9.48 -1.83 -10.97
C ARG A 82 -9.48 -0.36 -10.56
N LEU A 83 -9.62 -0.08 -9.26
CA LEU A 83 -9.55 1.30 -8.74
C LEU A 83 -8.18 1.94 -8.98
N ILE A 84 -7.09 1.18 -8.79
CA ILE A 84 -5.74 1.65 -9.11
C ILE A 84 -5.64 1.97 -10.60
N ALA A 85 -6.14 1.09 -11.47
CA ALA A 85 -6.09 1.30 -12.92
C ALA A 85 -6.88 2.54 -13.36
N GLU A 86 -8.06 2.77 -12.78
CA GLU A 86 -8.88 3.97 -13.02
C GLU A 86 -8.13 5.24 -12.64
N VAL A 87 -7.63 5.32 -11.40
CA VAL A 87 -6.87 6.49 -10.93
C VAL A 87 -5.61 6.72 -11.76
N VAL A 88 -4.88 5.66 -12.10
CA VAL A 88 -3.69 5.79 -12.95
C VAL A 88 -4.07 6.34 -14.32
N ALA A 89 -5.14 5.84 -14.95
CA ALA A 89 -5.58 6.31 -16.26
C ALA A 89 -5.98 7.81 -16.26
N GLU A 90 -6.49 8.34 -15.16
CA GLU A 90 -6.82 9.77 -15.01
C GLU A 90 -5.59 10.66 -14.84
N HIS A 91 -4.44 10.09 -14.46
CA HIS A 91 -3.22 10.82 -14.10
C HIS A 91 -2.03 10.55 -15.06
N LEU A 92 -2.27 9.83 -16.16
CA LEU A 92 -1.35 9.65 -17.29
C LEU A 92 -1.55 10.76 -18.33
#